data_AF-A0A3D5A4P8-F1
#
_entry.id   AF-A0A3D5A4P8-F1
#
_cell.length_a   1.000
_cell.length_b   1.000
_cell.length_c   1.000
_cell.angle_alpha   90.00
_cell.angle_beta   90.00
_cell.angle_gamma   90.00
#
_symmetry.space_group_name_H-M   'P 1'
#
loop_
_entity.id
_entity.type
_entity.pdbx_description
1 polymer ?
#
loop_
_entity_poly.entity_id
_entity_poly.type
_entity_poly.pdbx_seq_one_letter_code
_entity_poly.pdbx_strand_id
1 'polypeptide(L)'
;MHILKSLVITVSLLCAHQQFASAQAPVAQPTTATANKFGPEGLSKGSLANQFDHLNYISKNNYDFKMVRKSNLEIIRKNVVDTVSKLQKEITALKSASSNYGSTTKGLQDSVQILKDQLAQEQEKADSFSFLGINTTKSAYSSIVWLIIAVLLISTVTFLFSYRKAKVNTDEYQKTADQAQEELALFRKKALEKEQALKRQLQDELNKRS
;
A
#
# COMPACT_ATOMS: atom_id res chain seq x y z
N MET A 1 6.59 1.04 11.72
CA MET A 1 5.68 1.10 10.55
C MET A 1 4.55 0.03 10.56
N HIS A 2 4.45 -0.84 11.57
CA HIS A 2 3.36 -1.85 11.66
C HIS A 2 2.16 -1.39 12.51
N ILE A 3 2.39 -0.57 13.54
CA ILE A 3 1.34 -0.07 14.44
C ILE A 3 0.39 0.89 13.71
N LEU A 4 0.93 1.74 12.82
CA LEU A 4 0.14 2.69 12.03
C LEU A 4 -0.77 1.99 11.00
N LYS A 5 -0.34 0.84 10.46
CA LYS A 5 -1.12 0.03 9.51
C LYS A 5 -2.30 -0.69 10.19
N SER A 6 -2.11 -1.14 11.43
CA SER A 6 -3.16 -1.80 12.22
C SER A 6 -4.27 -0.84 12.68
N LEU A 7 -3.91 0.41 12.96
CA LEU A 7 -4.88 1.46 13.32
C LEU A 7 -5.77 1.89 12.13
N VAL A 8 -5.21 1.95 10.92
CA VAL A 8 -5.97 2.30 9.70
C VAL A 8 -6.99 1.20 9.34
N ILE A 9 -6.63 -0.08 9.52
CA ILE A 9 -7.53 -1.21 9.23
C ILE A 9 -8.70 -1.25 10.22
N THR A 10 -8.47 -0.95 11.49
CA THR A 10 -9.51 -0.96 12.54
C THR A 10 -10.47 0.23 12.43
N VAL A 11 -9.99 1.41 12.04
CA VAL A 11 -10.85 2.58 11.78
C VAL A 11 -11.71 2.40 10.53
N SER A 12 -11.19 1.74 9.48
CA SER A 12 -11.96 1.45 8.26
C SER A 12 -13.08 0.42 8.50
N LEU A 13 -12.86 -0.54 9.41
CA LEU A 13 -13.87 -1.54 9.79
C LEU A 13 -15.02 -0.96 10.63
N LEU A 14 -14.73 0.08 11.43
CA LEU A 14 -15.73 0.76 12.26
C LEU A 14 -16.69 1.64 11.41
N CYS A 15 -16.19 2.24 10.33
CA CYS A 15 -17.02 3.01 9.39
C CYS A 15 -18.00 2.14 8.58
N ALA A 16 -17.66 0.88 8.28
CA ALA A 16 -18.55 -0.02 7.54
C ALA A 16 -19.78 -0.48 8.36
N HIS A 17 -19.71 -0.39 9.69
CA HIS A 17 -20.80 -0.79 10.59
C HIS A 17 -21.87 0.30 10.76
N GLN A 18 -21.48 1.57 10.60
CA GLN A 18 -22.40 2.71 10.75
C GLN A 18 -23.28 2.98 9.53
N GLN A 19 -22.97 2.42 8.36
CA GLN A 19 -23.74 2.64 7.13
C GLN A 19 -24.96 1.71 6.98
N PHE A 20 -25.08 0.64 7.78
CA PHE A 20 -26.18 -0.33 7.70
C PHE A 20 -27.45 0.09 8.47
N ALA A 21 -27.41 1.20 9.21
CA ALA A 21 -28.50 1.64 10.08
C ALA A 21 -29.56 2.54 9.41
N SER A 22 -29.39 2.97 8.15
CA SER A 22 -30.31 3.91 7.50
C SER A 22 -31.26 3.29 6.45
N ALA A 23 -31.29 1.96 6.31
CA ALA A 23 -32.15 1.28 5.33
C ALA A 23 -33.39 0.64 5.98
N GLN A 24 -34.17 1.41 6.75
CA GLN A 24 -35.56 1.06 7.03
C GLN A 24 -36.45 2.04 6.26
N ALA A 25 -36.79 1.69 5.02
CA ALA A 25 -37.89 2.33 4.33
C ALA A 25 -39.17 2.14 5.16
N PRO A 26 -40.04 3.15 5.29
CA PRO A 26 -41.31 3.00 5.96
C PRO A 26 -42.11 1.91 5.22
N VAL A 27 -42.43 0.83 5.93
CA VAL A 27 -43.40 -0.15 5.46
C VAL A 27 -44.70 0.63 5.25
N ALA A 28 -45.03 0.87 3.98
CA ALA A 28 -46.32 1.44 3.62
C ALA A 28 -47.40 0.55 4.23
N GLN A 29 -48.13 1.11 5.19
CA GLN A 29 -49.35 0.53 5.72
C GLN A 29 -50.20 0.04 4.54
N PRO A 30 -50.84 -1.13 4.63
CA PRO A 30 -51.89 -1.48 3.69
C PRO A 30 -53.04 -0.50 3.92
N THR A 31 -53.01 0.63 3.23
CA THR A 31 -54.10 1.58 3.19
C THR A 31 -55.26 0.93 2.47
N THR A 32 -56.28 0.60 3.27
CA THR A 32 -57.69 0.56 2.87
C THR A 32 -58.03 -0.36 1.68
N ALA A 33 -57.96 -1.68 1.87
CA ALA A 33 -58.49 -2.66 0.90
C ALA A 33 -59.81 -3.34 1.32
N THR A 34 -60.51 -2.83 2.35
CA THR A 34 -61.74 -3.48 2.87
C THR A 34 -63.01 -2.66 2.66
N ALA A 35 -62.94 -1.45 2.07
CA ALA A 35 -64.10 -0.56 2.11
C ALA A 35 -65.17 -0.82 1.03
N ASN A 36 -64.90 -1.51 -0.09
CA ASN A 36 -65.85 -1.55 -1.21
C ASN A 36 -65.87 -2.88 -2.00
N LYS A 37 -65.85 -4.04 -1.33
CA LYS A 37 -65.99 -5.32 -2.06
C LYS A 37 -67.36 -5.49 -2.73
N PHE A 38 -68.41 -4.83 -2.22
CA PHE A 38 -69.79 -4.99 -2.69
C PHE A 38 -70.53 -3.65 -2.92
N GLY A 39 -69.81 -2.53 -2.92
CA GLY A 39 -70.36 -1.21 -3.22
C GLY A 39 -70.45 -0.93 -4.73
N PRO A 40 -71.11 0.18 -5.15
CA PRO A 40 -71.33 0.51 -6.57
C PRO A 40 -70.05 0.70 -7.40
N GLU A 41 -68.89 0.91 -6.76
CA GLU A 41 -67.59 1.10 -7.40
C GLU A 41 -66.68 -0.14 -7.37
N GLY A 42 -67.19 -1.31 -6.97
CA GLY A 42 -66.41 -2.54 -6.82
C GLY A 42 -65.79 -3.07 -8.12
N LEU A 43 -66.25 -2.63 -9.30
CA LEU A 43 -65.65 -2.99 -10.59
C LEU A 43 -64.43 -2.15 -10.97
N SER A 44 -64.27 -0.97 -10.36
CA SER A 44 -63.22 -0.01 -10.75
C SER A 44 -62.17 0.19 -9.67
N LYS A 45 -62.46 -0.17 -8.40
CA LYS A 45 -61.57 0.04 -7.27
C LYS A 45 -61.19 -1.28 -6.59
N GLY A 46 -59.90 -1.43 -6.26
CA GLY A 46 -59.34 -2.61 -5.59
C GLY A 46 -58.51 -3.51 -6.51
N SER A 47 -58.02 -4.63 -5.97
CA SER A 47 -57.25 -5.62 -6.74
C SER A 47 -58.12 -6.23 -7.84
N LEU A 48 -57.48 -6.69 -8.93
CA LEU A 48 -58.18 -7.36 -10.03
C LEU A 48 -59.02 -8.56 -9.54
N ALA A 49 -58.52 -9.29 -8.53
CA ALA A 49 -59.25 -10.37 -7.86
C ALA A 49 -60.55 -9.87 -7.21
N ASN A 50 -60.49 -8.78 -6.43
CA ASN A 50 -61.69 -8.19 -5.81
C ASN A 50 -62.69 -7.68 -6.86
N GLN A 51 -62.21 -7.15 -7.99
CA GLN A 51 -63.08 -6.70 -9.08
C GLN A 51 -63.79 -7.88 -9.77
N PHE A 52 -63.11 -9.03 -9.90
CA PHE A 52 -63.69 -10.26 -10.44
C PHE A 52 -64.71 -10.89 -9.48
N ASP A 53 -64.42 -10.91 -8.18
CA ASP A 53 -65.36 -11.35 -7.13
C ASP A 53 -66.62 -10.48 -7.12
N HIS A 54 -66.44 -9.17 -7.27
CA HIS A 54 -67.56 -8.23 -7.36
C HIS A 54 -68.39 -8.46 -8.62
N LEU A 55 -67.76 -8.70 -9.78
CA LEU A 55 -68.45 -9.06 -11.03
C LEU A 55 -69.31 -10.32 -10.84
N ASN A 56 -68.76 -11.34 -10.16
CA ASN A 56 -69.47 -12.57 -9.84
C ASN A 56 -70.64 -12.33 -8.88
N TYR A 57 -70.52 -11.41 -7.92
CA TYR A 57 -71.58 -11.07 -6.98
C TYR A 57 -72.78 -10.37 -7.65
N ILE A 58 -72.52 -9.38 -8.51
CA ILE A 58 -73.60 -8.63 -9.18
C ILE A 58 -74.20 -9.34 -10.41
N SER A 59 -73.59 -10.45 -10.82
CA SER A 59 -74.09 -11.27 -11.93
C SER A 59 -75.33 -12.06 -11.53
N LYS A 60 -76.32 -12.13 -12.42
CA LYS A 60 -77.55 -12.88 -12.16
C LYS A 60 -77.30 -14.37 -12.43
N ASN A 61 -77.68 -15.25 -11.50
CA ASN A 61 -77.59 -16.69 -11.70
C ASN A 61 -78.78 -17.22 -12.51
N ASN A 62 -78.55 -18.14 -13.44
CA ASN A 62 -79.57 -18.84 -14.19
C ASN A 62 -79.15 -20.30 -14.44
N TYR A 63 -79.75 -21.23 -13.69
CA TYR A 63 -79.35 -22.64 -13.63
C TYR A 63 -77.82 -22.76 -13.45
N ASP A 64 -77.11 -23.16 -14.49
CA ASP A 64 -75.66 -23.40 -14.51
C ASP A 64 -74.82 -22.20 -15.02
N PHE A 65 -75.44 -21.08 -15.39
CA PHE A 65 -74.76 -19.93 -16.00
C PHE A 65 -74.93 -18.63 -15.20
N LYS A 66 -73.86 -17.83 -15.15
CA LYS A 66 -73.90 -16.44 -14.63
C LYS A 66 -74.06 -15.44 -15.77
N MET A 67 -75.17 -14.71 -15.76
CA MET A 67 -75.42 -13.60 -16.69
C MET A 67 -74.72 -12.34 -16.18
N VAL A 68 -73.72 -11.90 -16.94
CA VAL A 68 -72.95 -10.68 -16.69
C VAL A 68 -73.36 -9.59 -17.68
N ARG A 69 -73.51 -8.35 -17.22
CA ARG A 69 -73.78 -7.21 -18.11
C ARG A 69 -72.56 -6.94 -18.99
N LYS A 70 -72.78 -6.68 -20.29
CA LYS A 70 -71.69 -6.38 -21.25
C LYS A 70 -70.81 -5.21 -20.81
N SER A 71 -71.40 -4.15 -20.26
CA SER A 71 -70.68 -2.98 -19.73
C SER A 71 -69.67 -3.33 -18.64
N ASN A 72 -70.04 -4.27 -17.76
CA ASN A 72 -69.20 -4.69 -16.64
C ASN A 72 -68.02 -5.53 -17.11
N LEU A 73 -68.25 -6.38 -18.11
CA LEU A 73 -67.19 -7.17 -18.75
C LEU A 73 -66.18 -6.27 -19.46
N GLU A 74 -66.64 -5.19 -20.10
CA GLU A 74 -65.78 -4.22 -20.78
C GLU A 74 -64.89 -3.45 -19.79
N ILE A 75 -65.43 -3.02 -18.65
CA ILE A 75 -64.67 -2.36 -17.58
C ILE A 75 -63.56 -3.29 -17.06
N ILE A 76 -63.89 -4.53 -16.73
CA ILE A 76 -62.89 -5.50 -16.24
C ILE A 76 -61.84 -5.78 -17.31
N ARG A 77 -62.24 -5.98 -18.57
CA ARG A 77 -61.31 -6.15 -19.69
C ARG A 77 -60.32 -4.99 -19.78
N LYS A 78 -60.80 -3.75 -19.70
CA LYS A 78 -59.96 -2.55 -19.71
C LYS A 78 -58.99 -2.54 -18.53
N ASN A 79 -59.45 -2.86 -17.32
CA ASN A 79 -58.61 -2.88 -16.11
C ASN A 79 -57.53 -3.97 -16.17
N VAL A 80 -57.86 -5.15 -16.72
CA VAL A 80 -56.88 -6.23 -16.97
C VAL A 80 -55.81 -5.76 -17.94
N VAL A 81 -56.21 -5.22 -19.09
CA VAL A 81 -55.28 -4.73 -20.12
C VAL A 81 -54.38 -3.61 -19.58
N ASP A 82 -54.93 -2.69 -18.79
CA ASP A 82 -54.18 -1.61 -18.16
C ASP A 82 -53.15 -2.14 -17.15
N THR A 83 -53.57 -3.10 -16.30
CA THR A 83 -52.67 -3.75 -15.32
C THR A 83 -51.54 -4.50 -16.01
N VAL A 84 -51.84 -5.27 -17.06
CA VAL A 84 -50.83 -5.99 -17.84
C VAL A 84 -49.88 -5.02 -18.54
N SER A 85 -50.40 -3.93 -19.12
CA SER A 85 -49.58 -2.89 -19.74
C SER A 85 -48.65 -2.22 -18.73
N LYS A 86 -49.16 -1.92 -17.52
CA LYS A 86 -48.39 -1.36 -16.41
C LYS A 86 -47.26 -2.30 -15.97
N LEU A 87 -47.57 -3.58 -15.76
CA LEU A 87 -46.56 -4.60 -15.41
C LEU A 87 -45.50 -4.73 -16.51
N GLN A 88 -45.90 -4.75 -17.78
CA GLN A 88 -44.96 -4.81 -18.91
C GLN A 88 -44.02 -3.59 -18.91
N LYS A 89 -44.54 -2.38 -18.64
CA LYS A 89 -43.73 -1.16 -18.51
C LYS A 89 -42.77 -1.24 -17.34
N GLU A 90 -43.21 -1.70 -16.19
CA GLU A 90 -42.38 -1.88 -14.99
C GLU A 90 -41.26 -2.90 -15.23
N ILE A 91 -41.56 -4.05 -15.84
CA ILE A 91 -40.57 -5.07 -16.23
C ILE A 91 -39.55 -4.48 -17.20
N THR A 92 -40.00 -3.72 -18.20
CA THR A 92 -39.11 -3.08 -19.17
C THR A 92 -38.19 -2.07 -18.49
N ALA A 93 -38.75 -1.23 -17.59
CA ALA A 93 -37.98 -0.25 -16.81
C ALA A 93 -36.95 -0.93 -15.89
N LEU A 94 -37.33 -2.00 -15.20
CA LEU A 94 -36.43 -2.79 -14.35
C LEU A 94 -35.30 -3.43 -15.17
N LYS A 95 -35.61 -3.98 -16.35
CA LYS A 95 -34.61 -4.57 -17.25
C LYS A 95 -33.62 -3.51 -17.75
N SER A 96 -34.10 -2.33 -18.14
CA SER A 96 -33.25 -1.19 -18.51
C SER A 96 -32.38 -0.73 -17.34
N ALA A 97 -32.95 -0.59 -16.14
CA ALA A 97 -32.20 -0.25 -14.94
C ALA A 97 -31.12 -1.30 -14.62
N SER A 98 -31.45 -2.59 -14.68
CA SER A 98 -30.51 -3.69 -14.47
C SER A 98 -29.36 -3.66 -15.48
N SER A 99 -29.64 -3.35 -16.75
CA SER A 99 -28.61 -3.18 -17.77
C SER A 99 -27.70 -1.99 -17.46
N ASN A 100 -28.26 -0.88 -16.96
CA ASN A 100 -27.51 0.30 -16.54
C ASN A 100 -26.63 0.04 -15.31
N TYR A 101 -27.09 -0.77 -14.35
CA TYR A 101 -26.27 -1.19 -13.21
C TYR A 101 -25.10 -2.06 -13.65
N GLY A 102 -25.31 -2.96 -14.63
CA GLY A 102 -24.25 -3.77 -15.23
C GLY A 102 -23.19 -2.92 -15.94
N SER A 103 -23.59 -1.95 -16.76
CA SER A 103 -22.66 -1.05 -17.44
C SER A 103 -21.91 -0.12 -16.48
N THR A 104 -22.59 0.39 -15.45
CA THR A 104 -21.97 1.23 -14.40
C THR A 104 -20.95 0.43 -13.60
N THR A 105 -21.27 -0.81 -13.22
CA THR A 105 -20.33 -1.69 -12.50
C THR A 105 -19.10 -1.98 -13.34
N LYS A 106 -19.28 -2.25 -14.64
CA LYS A 106 -18.16 -2.45 -15.57
C LYS A 106 -17.30 -1.19 -15.70
N GLY A 107 -17.92 -0.02 -15.87
CA GLY A 107 -17.21 1.26 -15.92
C GLY A 107 -16.45 1.60 -14.63
N LEU A 108 -17.01 1.27 -13.46
CA LEU A 108 -16.32 1.39 -12.17
C LEU A 108 -15.14 0.43 -12.07
N GLN A 109 -15.30 -0.82 -12.50
CA GLN A 109 -14.23 -1.81 -12.50
C GLN A 109 -13.09 -1.41 -13.45
N ASP A 110 -13.43 -0.95 -14.65
CA ASP A 110 -12.47 -0.42 -15.63
C ASP A 110 -11.73 0.81 -15.05
N SER A 111 -12.45 1.71 -14.38
CA SER A 111 -11.83 2.87 -13.70
C SER A 111 -10.86 2.43 -12.60
N VAL A 112 -11.25 1.48 -11.74
CA VAL A 112 -10.36 0.94 -10.70
C VAL A 112 -9.12 0.29 -11.31
N GLN A 113 -9.28 -0.44 -12.41
CA GLN A 113 -8.16 -1.05 -13.16
C GLN A 113 -7.21 0.04 -13.67
N ILE A 114 -7.74 1.08 -14.33
CA ILE A 114 -6.95 2.21 -14.84
C ILE A 114 -6.22 2.94 -13.72
N LEU A 115 -6.89 3.21 -12.59
CA LEU A 115 -6.26 3.87 -11.45
C LEU A 115 -5.16 2.97 -10.85
N LYS A 116 -5.35 1.66 -10.80
CA LYS A 116 -4.32 0.71 -10.33
C LYS A 116 -3.11 0.70 -11.25
N ASP A 117 -3.33 0.68 -12.56
CA ASP A 117 -2.26 0.72 -13.55
C ASP A 117 -1.52 2.06 -13.53
N GLN A 118 -2.23 3.17 -13.37
CA GLN A 118 -1.64 4.49 -13.16
C GLN A 118 -0.84 4.56 -11.86
N LEU A 119 -1.35 4.00 -10.75
CA LEU A 119 -0.62 3.95 -9.50
C LEU A 119 0.64 3.09 -9.63
N ALA A 120 0.57 1.96 -10.34
CA ALA A 120 1.72 1.10 -10.61
C ALA A 120 2.76 1.81 -11.48
N GLN A 121 2.33 2.55 -12.51
CA GLN A 121 3.21 3.31 -13.39
C GLN A 121 3.83 4.52 -12.68
N GLU A 122 3.08 5.21 -11.81
CA GLU A 122 3.60 6.30 -10.97
C GLU A 122 4.50 5.76 -9.86
N GLN A 123 4.22 4.59 -9.29
CA GLN A 123 5.11 3.89 -8.37
C GLN A 123 6.41 3.54 -9.10
N GLU A 124 6.34 3.04 -10.33
CA GLU A 124 7.50 2.73 -11.16
C GLU A 124 8.32 3.99 -11.47
N LYS A 125 7.69 5.15 -11.75
CA LYS A 125 8.37 6.44 -11.95
C LYS A 125 8.92 7.06 -10.66
N ALA A 126 8.19 6.97 -9.54
CA ALA A 126 8.57 7.54 -8.26
C ALA A 126 9.62 6.69 -7.52
N ASP A 127 9.66 5.38 -7.77
CA ASP A 127 10.76 4.49 -7.40
C ASP A 127 11.90 4.56 -8.42
N SER A 128 11.99 5.64 -9.18
CA SER A 128 12.99 5.82 -10.21
C SER A 128 13.66 7.16 -9.96
N PHE A 129 14.65 7.14 -9.06
CA PHE A 129 15.56 8.26 -8.89
C PHE A 129 16.78 7.98 -9.78
N SER A 130 17.05 8.89 -10.72
CA SER A 130 18.18 8.78 -11.63
C SER A 130 19.46 9.07 -10.85
N PHE A 131 20.22 8.03 -10.52
CA PHE A 131 21.55 8.14 -9.95
C PHE A 131 22.53 7.62 -11.00
N LEU A 132 23.40 8.52 -11.50
CA LEU A 132 24.37 8.23 -12.57
C LEU A 132 23.74 7.73 -13.90
N GLY A 133 22.50 8.11 -14.21
CA GLY A 133 21.80 7.74 -15.44
C GLY A 133 21.07 6.39 -15.40
N ILE A 134 21.11 5.69 -14.27
CA ILE A 134 20.38 4.44 -14.05
C ILE A 134 19.21 4.72 -13.08
N ASN A 135 18.03 4.19 -13.42
CA ASN A 135 16.84 4.37 -12.61
C ASN A 135 16.84 3.35 -11.45
N THR A 136 16.86 3.85 -10.21
CA THR A 136 17.01 3.00 -9.01
C THR A 136 15.86 3.20 -8.01
N THR A 137 15.39 2.08 -7.43
CA THR A 137 14.32 2.05 -6.43
C THR A 137 14.76 2.63 -5.09
N LYS A 138 13.81 3.19 -4.30
CA LYS A 138 14.09 3.74 -2.96
C LYS A 138 14.84 2.78 -2.03
N SER A 139 14.60 1.47 -2.18
CA SER A 139 15.30 0.43 -1.44
C SER A 139 16.75 0.26 -1.92
N ALA A 140 17.00 0.28 -3.23
CA ALA A 140 18.34 0.17 -3.79
C ALA A 140 19.20 1.39 -3.42
N TYR A 141 18.64 2.60 -3.48
CA TYR A 141 19.33 3.83 -3.07
C TYR A 141 19.83 3.76 -1.63
N SER A 142 18.94 3.41 -0.68
CA SER A 142 19.29 3.35 0.73
C SER A 142 20.42 2.34 0.98
N SER A 143 20.37 1.16 0.34
CA SER A 143 21.42 0.15 0.43
C SER A 143 22.75 0.60 -0.19
N ILE A 144 22.73 1.26 -1.36
CA ILE A 144 23.94 1.73 -2.03
C ILE A 144 24.64 2.83 -1.21
N VAL A 145 23.86 3.75 -0.62
CA VAL A 145 24.40 4.83 0.20
C VAL A 145 25.07 4.26 1.45
N TRP A 146 24.43 3.32 2.14
CA TRP A 146 25.04 2.66 3.30
C TRP A 146 26.28 1.83 2.93
N LEU A 147 26.31 1.19 1.76
CA LEU A 147 27.50 0.50 1.24
C LEU A 147 28.66 1.48 1.05
N ILE A 148 28.42 2.62 0.40
CA ILE A 148 29.43 3.67 0.18
C ILE A 148 29.95 4.19 1.53
N ILE A 149 29.05 4.47 2.48
CA ILE A 149 29.42 4.90 3.84
C ILE A 149 30.31 3.85 4.51
N ALA A 150 29.95 2.55 4.42
CA ALA A 150 30.72 1.47 5.02
C ALA A 150 32.13 1.36 4.42
N VAL A 151 32.27 1.44 3.09
CA VAL A 151 33.57 1.40 2.41
C VAL A 151 34.45 2.58 2.81
N LEU A 152 33.89 3.80 2.86
CA LEU A 152 34.63 4.98 3.31
C LEU A 152 35.06 4.87 4.78
N LEU A 153 34.21 4.33 5.66
CA LEU A 153 34.58 4.11 7.05
C LEU A 153 35.72 3.10 7.19
N ILE A 154 35.66 1.97 6.47
CA ILE A 154 36.74 0.98 6.47
C ILE A 154 38.04 1.61 5.99
N SER A 155 38.01 2.34 4.86
CA SER A 155 39.18 3.04 4.32
C SER A 155 39.77 4.05 5.31
N THR A 156 38.90 4.78 6.02
CA THR A 156 39.34 5.75 7.03
C THR A 156 39.99 5.05 8.23
N VAL A 157 39.41 3.94 8.71
CA VAL A 157 39.96 3.17 9.83
C VAL A 157 41.30 2.53 9.47
N THR A 158 41.44 1.97 8.26
CA THR A 158 42.71 1.39 7.80
C THR A 158 43.79 2.46 7.66
N PHE A 159 43.43 3.65 7.16
CA PHE A 159 44.34 4.79 7.08
C PHE A 159 44.83 5.23 8.47
N LEU A 160 43.93 5.37 9.45
CA LEU A 160 44.30 5.72 10.82
C LEU A 160 45.19 4.67 11.47
N PHE A 161 44.90 3.38 11.26
CA PHE A 161 45.73 2.30 11.79
C PHE A 161 47.13 2.28 11.17
N SER A 162 47.20 2.48 9.84
CA SER A 162 48.47 2.61 9.12
C SER A 162 49.28 3.81 9.62
N TYR A 163 48.62 4.95 9.85
CA TYR A 163 49.28 6.15 10.38
C TYR A 163 49.86 5.94 11.79
N ARG A 164 49.14 5.23 12.68
CA ARG A 164 49.67 4.90 14.02
C ARG A 164 50.85 3.94 13.95
N LYS A 165 50.79 2.92 13.09
CA LYS A 165 51.93 2.01 12.85
C LYS A 165 53.13 2.76 12.30
N ALA A 166 52.91 3.64 11.32
CA ALA A 166 53.98 4.44 10.73
C ALA A 166 54.71 5.29 11.79
N LYS A 167 53.97 5.91 12.72
CA LYS A 167 54.58 6.65 13.84
C LYS A 167 55.44 5.76 14.74
N VAL A 168 54.95 4.58 15.13
CA VAL A 168 55.71 3.65 16.00
C VAL A 168 57.00 3.20 15.32
N ASN A 169 56.94 2.87 14.02
CA ASN A 169 58.13 2.51 13.26
C ASN A 169 59.14 3.65 13.20
N THR A 170 58.70 4.92 13.07
CA THR A 170 59.61 6.07 13.09
C THR A 170 60.36 6.20 14.42
N ASP A 171 59.68 6.01 15.55
CA ASP A 171 60.33 6.04 16.87
C ASP A 171 61.35 4.91 17.03
N GLU A 172 61.07 3.73 16.45
CA GLU A 172 61.99 2.60 16.44
C GLU A 172 63.23 2.88 15.60
N TYR A 173 63.08 3.42 14.39
CA TYR A 173 64.20 3.83 13.54
C TYR A 173 65.06 4.91 14.20
N GLN A 174 64.44 5.84 14.92
CA GLN A 174 65.17 6.89 15.65
C GLN A 174 66.01 6.29 16.78
N LYS A 175 65.45 5.34 17.55
CA LYS A 175 66.22 4.60 18.57
C LYS A 175 67.37 3.79 17.99
N THR A 176 67.16 3.10 16.86
CA THR A 176 68.23 2.35 16.20
C THR A 176 69.34 3.28 15.70
N ALA A 177 68.98 4.46 15.20
CA ALA A 177 69.96 5.47 14.79
C ALA A 177 70.77 6.00 15.99
N ASP A 178 70.11 6.28 17.12
CA ASP A 178 70.76 6.73 18.36
C ASP A 178 71.72 5.66 18.91
N GLN A 179 71.30 4.39 18.93
CA GLN A 179 72.15 3.26 19.35
C GLN A 179 73.39 3.12 18.46
N ALA A 180 73.23 3.20 17.14
CA ALA A 180 74.36 3.15 16.21
C ALA A 180 75.34 4.32 16.41
N GLN A 181 74.83 5.51 16.73
CA GLN A 181 75.66 6.68 17.05
C GLN A 181 76.44 6.48 18.35
N GLU A 182 75.81 5.94 19.39
CA GLU A 182 76.45 5.64 20.67
C GLU A 182 77.54 4.58 20.51
N GLU A 183 77.28 3.50 19.77
CA GLU A 183 78.27 2.48 19.46
C GLU A 183 79.47 3.07 18.71
N LEU A 184 79.23 3.90 17.69
CA LEU A 184 80.32 4.60 16.97
C LEU A 184 81.13 5.53 17.88
N ALA A 185 80.47 6.24 18.79
CA ALA A 185 81.15 7.09 19.77
C ALA A 185 82.04 6.26 20.72
N LEU A 186 81.55 5.11 21.18
CA LEU A 186 82.32 4.17 21.99
C LEU A 186 83.50 3.56 21.22
N PHE A 187 83.30 3.19 19.94
CA PHE A 187 84.38 2.71 19.08
C PHE A 187 85.48 3.78 18.90
N ARG A 188 85.10 5.04 18.65
CA ARG A 188 86.06 6.15 18.54
C ARG A 188 86.84 6.37 19.83
N LYS A 189 86.18 6.33 20.99
CA LYS A 189 86.86 6.42 22.30
C LYS A 189 87.86 5.30 22.51
N LYS A 190 87.46 4.04 22.26
CA LYS A 190 88.34 2.88 22.38
C LYS A 190 89.52 2.94 21.41
N ALA A 191 89.32 3.42 20.19
CA ALA A 191 90.40 3.61 19.22
C ALA A 191 91.43 4.65 19.72
N LEU A 192 90.97 5.79 20.22
CA LEU A 192 91.83 6.81 20.82
C LEU A 192 92.61 6.28 22.03
N GLU A 193 91.95 5.55 22.93
CA GLU A 193 92.61 4.93 24.09
C GLU A 193 93.72 3.96 23.68
N LYS A 194 93.48 3.14 22.63
CA LYS A 194 94.49 2.24 22.08
C LYS A 194 95.67 2.99 21.49
N GLU A 195 95.42 4.05 20.71
CA GLU A 195 96.49 4.87 20.15
C GLU A 195 97.32 5.56 21.25
N GLN A 196 96.67 6.08 22.29
CA GLN A 196 97.35 6.68 23.43
C GLN A 196 98.18 5.66 24.21
N ALA A 197 97.63 4.45 24.45
CA ALA A 197 98.35 3.37 25.10
C ALA A 197 99.57 2.92 24.28
N LEU A 198 99.41 2.78 22.95
CA LEU A 198 100.50 2.39 22.05
C LEU A 198 101.61 3.45 22.02
N LYS A 199 101.25 4.75 22.00
CA LYS A 199 102.23 5.84 22.11
C LYS A 199 102.98 5.82 23.44
N ARG A 200 102.29 5.56 24.56
CA ARG A 200 102.93 5.40 25.88
C ARG A 200 103.91 4.23 25.89
N GLN A 201 103.50 3.07 25.37
CA GLN A 201 104.38 1.89 25.26
C GLN A 201 105.61 2.15 24.39
N LEU A 202 105.44 2.82 23.25
CA LEU A 202 106.57 3.21 22.38
C LEU A 202 107.54 4.16 23.10
N GLN A 203 107.04 5.10 23.89
CA GLN A 203 107.86 6.03 24.66
C GLN A 203 108.64 5.31 25.78
N ASP A 204 108.00 4.35 26.45
CA ASP A 204 108.63 3.54 27.51
C ASP A 204 109.72 2.62 26.93
N GLU A 205 109.48 2.02 25.75
CA GLU A 205 110.48 1.22 25.03
C GLU A 205 111.69 2.07 24.58
N LEU A 206 111.46 3.31 24.14
CA LEU A 206 112.53 4.25 23.80
C LEU A 206 113.36 4.64 25.04
N ASN A 207 112.70 5.03 26.13
CA ASN A 207 113.37 5.40 27.40
C ASN A 207 114.15 4.24 28.03
N LYS A 208 113.79 2.99 27.74
CA LYS A 208 114.50 1.80 28.23
C LYS A 208 115.75 1.46 27.40
N ARG A 209 115.87 1.99 26.17
CA ARG A 209 117.01 1.76 25.26
C ARG A 209 118.03 2.91 25.22
N SER A 210 117.76 4.03 25.89
CA SER A 210 118.71 5.14 26.13
C SER A 210 119.32 5.04 27.53
#